data_AF-A0A7C7XMV2-F1
#
_entry.id   AF-A0A7C7XMV2-F1
#
_cell.length_a   1.000
_cell.length_b   1.000
_cell.length_c   1.000
_cell.angle_alpha   90.00
_cell.angle_beta   90.00
_cell.angle_gamma   90.00
#
_symmetry.space_group_name_H-M   'P 1'
#
loop_
_entity.id
_entity.type
_entity.pdbx_description
1 polymer ?
#
loop_
_entity_poly.entity_id
_entity_poly.type
_entity_poly.pdbx_seq_one_letter_code
_entity_poly.pdbx_strand_id
1 'polypeptide(L)'
;MSDQHRGIRTDVQELLATLRAYVMQETVRPLQGLGRYIIFGVLGSICFSIGAVFLTLAAVRSLQELTTVFEGTWSFVPYLAGIATALCIFSLVLLTIKRDGRRR
;
A
#
# COMPACT_ATOMS: atom_id res chain seq x y z
N MET A 1 12.69 -47.66 36.84
CA MET A 1 11.66 -47.24 35.86
C MET A 1 11.55 -45.71 35.72
N SER A 2 12.58 -44.93 36.05
CA SER A 2 12.57 -43.45 36.02
C SER A 2 13.28 -42.82 34.80
N ASP A 3 14.09 -43.58 34.06
CA ASP A 3 14.84 -43.02 32.90
C ASP A 3 14.03 -42.91 31.61
N GLN A 4 13.07 -43.82 31.40
CA GLN A 4 12.25 -43.82 30.17
C GLN A 4 11.37 -42.56 30.06
N HIS A 5 10.93 -42.00 31.18
CA HIS A 5 10.12 -40.78 31.22
C HIS A 5 10.94 -39.52 30.93
N ARG A 6 12.26 -39.55 31.17
CA ARG A 6 13.18 -38.47 30.79
C ARG A 6 13.50 -38.52 29.30
N GLY A 7 13.74 -39.69 28.73
CA GLY A 7 13.97 -39.88 27.28
C GLY A 7 12.83 -39.31 26.43
N ILE A 8 11.59 -39.70 26.73
CA ILE A 8 10.41 -39.24 25.95
C ILE A 8 10.22 -37.72 26.00
N ARG A 9 10.53 -37.08 27.15
CA ARG A 9 10.43 -35.62 27.27
C ARG A 9 11.52 -34.90 26.48
N THR A 10 12.70 -35.50 26.36
CA THR A 10 13.80 -34.99 25.54
C THR A 10 13.47 -35.17 24.05
N ASP A 11 13.00 -36.34 23.64
CA ASP A 11 12.62 -36.63 22.25
C ASP A 11 11.49 -35.68 21.78
N VAL A 12 10.47 -35.46 22.61
CA VAL A 12 9.37 -34.52 22.29
C VAL A 12 9.88 -33.08 22.19
N GLN A 13 10.80 -32.67 23.06
CA GLN A 13 11.41 -31.33 22.97
C GLN A 13 12.26 -31.16 21.72
N GLU A 14 12.97 -32.21 21.31
CA GLU A 14 13.81 -32.21 20.13
C GLU A 14 12.96 -32.15 18.85
N LEU A 15 11.89 -32.95 18.76
CA LEU A 15 10.92 -32.88 17.66
C LEU A 15 10.24 -31.52 17.56
N LEU A 16 9.85 -30.92 18.70
CA LEU A 16 9.30 -29.57 18.73
C LEU A 16 10.32 -28.52 18.29
N ALA A 17 11.59 -28.67 18.68
CA ALA A 17 12.66 -27.77 18.25
C ALA A 17 12.88 -27.86 16.72
N THR A 18 12.87 -29.07 16.15
CA THR A 18 13.03 -29.28 14.70
C THR A 18 11.83 -28.74 13.92
N LEU A 19 10.59 -28.99 14.37
CA LEU A 19 9.38 -28.45 13.75
C LEU A 19 9.37 -26.92 13.79
N ARG A 20 9.71 -26.33 14.93
CA ARG A 20 9.82 -24.88 15.07
C ARG A 20 10.85 -24.32 14.11
N ALA A 21 12.03 -24.94 14.01
CA ALA A 21 13.08 -24.52 13.08
C ALA A 21 12.59 -24.59 11.63
N TYR A 22 11.88 -25.65 11.24
CA TYR A 22 11.34 -25.82 9.90
C TYR A 22 10.28 -24.77 9.56
N VAL A 23 9.31 -24.54 10.45
CA VAL A 23 8.29 -23.49 10.25
C VAL A 23 8.94 -22.12 10.08
N MET A 24 9.96 -21.82 10.89
CA MET A 24 10.69 -20.55 10.82
C MET A 24 11.52 -20.48 9.53
N GLN A 25 12.08 -21.58 9.05
CA GLN A 25 12.86 -21.63 7.82
C GLN A 25 11.98 -21.47 6.57
N GLU A 26 10.79 -22.07 6.58
CA GLU A 26 9.85 -22.01 5.47
C GLU A 26 9.08 -20.68 5.42
N THR A 27 8.95 -19.96 6.54
CA THR A 27 8.28 -18.64 6.57
C THR A 27 9.24 -17.46 6.47
N VAL A 28 10.46 -17.53 7.00
CA VAL A 28 11.40 -16.39 6.97
C VAL A 28 11.97 -16.17 5.57
N ARG A 29 12.23 -17.22 4.81
CA ARG A 29 12.73 -17.11 3.43
C ARG A 29 11.75 -16.36 2.51
N PRO A 30 10.43 -16.64 2.50
CA PRO A 30 9.48 -15.83 1.73
C PRO A 30 9.25 -14.44 2.32
N LEU A 31 9.31 -14.25 3.65
CA LEU A 31 9.13 -12.93 4.27
C LEU A 31 10.21 -11.92 3.86
N GLN A 32 11.47 -12.35 3.78
CA GLN A 32 12.57 -11.49 3.34
C GLN A 32 12.36 -10.99 1.90
N GLY A 33 11.81 -11.83 1.03
CA GLY A 33 11.45 -11.43 -0.34
C GLY A 33 10.30 -10.42 -0.38
N LEU A 34 9.27 -10.63 0.45
CA LEU A 34 8.08 -9.77 0.51
C LEU A 34 8.39 -8.39 1.10
N GLY A 35 9.32 -8.29 2.05
CA GLY A 35 9.68 -7.03 2.70
C GLY A 35 10.08 -5.95 1.70
N ARG A 36 10.86 -6.30 0.66
CA ARG A 36 11.27 -5.34 -0.38
C ARG A 36 10.09 -4.86 -1.23
N TYR A 37 9.16 -5.74 -1.57
CA TYR A 37 7.94 -5.36 -2.32
C TYR A 37 7.05 -4.42 -1.50
N ILE A 38 6.89 -4.68 -0.20
CA ILE A 38 6.12 -3.81 0.69
C ILE A 38 6.76 -2.43 0.79
N ILE A 39 8.09 -2.36 0.97
CA ILE A 39 8.80 -1.08 1.04
C ILE A 39 8.62 -0.27 -0.26
N PHE A 40 8.78 -0.90 -1.43
CA PHE A 40 8.54 -0.21 -2.70
C PHE A 40 7.08 0.19 -2.90
N GLY A 41 6.13 -0.64 -2.46
CA GLY A 41 4.71 -0.31 -2.49
C GLY A 41 4.37 0.89 -1.61
N VAL A 42 4.89 0.93 -0.38
CA VAL A 42 4.69 2.05 0.55
C VAL A 42 5.32 3.31 0.01
N LEU A 43 6.58 3.26 -0.42
CA LEU A 43 7.27 4.43 -0.97
C LEU A 43 6.57 4.96 -2.24
N GLY A 44 6.12 4.06 -3.11
CA GLY A 44 5.31 4.40 -4.28
C GLY A 44 3.99 5.05 -3.90
N SER A 45 3.29 4.53 -2.89
CA SER A 45 2.02 5.10 -2.41
C SER A 45 2.19 6.51 -1.82
N ILE A 46 3.28 6.75 -1.10
CA ILE A 46 3.60 8.08 -0.53
C ILE A 46 3.88 9.06 -1.66
N CYS A 47 4.77 8.68 -2.60
CA CYS A 47 5.10 9.51 -3.76
C CYS A 47 3.85 9.84 -4.59
N PHE A 48 3.01 8.83 -4.85
CA PHE A 48 1.75 9.00 -5.57
C PHE A 48 0.77 9.91 -4.82
N SER A 49 0.64 9.75 -3.50
CA SER A 49 -0.25 10.59 -2.68
C SER A 49 0.17 12.05 -2.71
N ILE A 50 1.46 12.33 -2.59
CA ILE A 50 2.01 13.68 -2.70
C ILE A 50 1.70 14.25 -4.09
N GLY A 51 2.00 13.51 -5.15
CA GLY A 51 1.69 13.92 -6.52
C GLY A 51 0.20 14.22 -6.74
N ALA A 52 -0.70 13.40 -6.20
CA ALA A 52 -2.14 13.61 -6.32
C ALA A 52 -2.62 14.92 -5.64
N VAL A 53 -2.07 15.25 -4.47
CA VAL A 53 -2.37 16.53 -3.79
C VAL A 53 -1.86 17.69 -4.64
N PHE A 54 -0.61 17.65 -5.09
CA PHE A 54 -0.04 18.72 -5.92
C PHE A 54 -0.80 18.89 -7.23
N LEU A 55 -1.23 17.81 -7.89
CA LEU A 55 -2.01 17.88 -9.12
C LEU A 55 -3.38 18.55 -8.88
N THR A 56 -4.02 18.22 -7.77
CA THR A 56 -5.30 18.82 -7.38
C THR A 56 -5.13 20.30 -7.07
N LEU A 57 -4.09 20.68 -6.33
CA LEU A 57 -3.77 22.07 -6.06
C LEU A 57 -3.42 22.84 -7.34
N ALA A 58 -2.64 22.25 -8.25
CA ALA A 58 -2.31 22.87 -9.54
C ALA A 58 -3.55 23.08 -10.41
N ALA A 59 -4.50 22.15 -10.41
CA ALA A 59 -5.78 22.30 -11.11
C ALA A 59 -6.58 23.49 -10.53
N VAL A 60 -6.77 23.53 -9.21
CA VAL A 60 -7.47 24.65 -8.56
C VAL A 60 -6.75 25.98 -8.81
N ARG A 61 -5.41 25.99 -8.67
CA ARG A 61 -4.62 27.20 -8.71
C ARG A 61 -4.47 27.77 -10.12
N SER A 62 -4.37 26.92 -11.14
CA SER A 62 -4.38 27.35 -12.54
C SER A 62 -5.70 28.02 -12.91
N LEU A 63 -6.85 27.47 -12.50
CA LEU A 63 -8.14 28.13 -12.69
C LEU A 63 -8.28 29.43 -11.89
N GLN A 64 -7.69 29.53 -10.70
CA GLN A 64 -7.74 30.79 -9.94
C GLN A 64 -6.82 31.87 -10.53
N GLU A 65 -5.66 31.50 -11.07
CA GLU A 65 -4.64 32.46 -11.56
C GLU A 65 -4.90 32.94 -12.99
N LEU A 66 -5.43 32.07 -13.84
CA LEU A 66 -5.70 32.41 -15.25
C LEU A 66 -7.01 33.17 -15.44
N THR A 67 -7.90 33.18 -14.43
CA THR A 67 -9.26 33.71 -14.56
C THR A 67 -9.67 34.51 -13.34
N THR A 68 -9.43 35.83 -13.39
CA THR A 68 -9.95 36.82 -12.42
C THR A 68 -11.47 36.91 -12.41
N VAL A 69 -12.15 36.30 -13.38
CA VAL A 69 -13.63 36.23 -13.50
C VAL A 69 -14.26 35.42 -12.36
N PHE A 70 -13.50 34.54 -11.69
CA PHE A 70 -14.01 33.74 -10.58
C PHE A 70 -13.99 34.47 -9.22
N GLU A 71 -13.45 35.70 -9.17
CA GLU A 71 -13.51 36.56 -7.99
C GLU A 71 -14.91 37.19 -7.87
N GLY A 72 -15.88 36.41 -7.37
CA GLY A 72 -17.26 36.86 -7.19
C GLY A 72 -18.25 35.70 -6.99
N THR A 73 -19.40 35.75 -7.68
CA THR A 73 -20.47 34.73 -7.60
C THR A 73 -20.00 33.33 -8.05
N TRP A 74 -18.93 33.23 -8.84
CA TRP A 74 -18.43 31.98 -9.41
C TRP A 74 -17.21 31.39 -8.68
N SER A 75 -16.94 31.84 -7.45
CA SER A 75 -15.81 31.37 -6.62
C SER A 75 -15.86 29.88 -6.26
N PHE A 76 -17.00 29.21 -6.48
CA PHE A 76 -17.18 27.77 -6.25
C PHE A 76 -16.61 26.90 -7.39
N VAL A 77 -16.41 27.44 -8.60
CA VAL A 77 -15.98 26.69 -9.79
C VAL A 77 -14.58 26.07 -9.66
N PRO A 78 -13.56 26.76 -9.11
CA PRO A 78 -12.25 26.17 -8.89
C PRO A 78 -12.30 24.95 -7.95
N TYR A 79 -13.18 24.96 -6.95
CA TYR A 79 -13.36 23.83 -6.04
C TYR A 79 -14.03 22.63 -6.73
N LEU A 80 -15.00 22.88 -7.61
CA LEU A 80 -15.57 21.83 -8.48
C LEU A 80 -14.51 21.20 -9.38
N ALA A 81 -13.58 22.00 -9.93
CA ALA A 81 -12.46 21.49 -10.71
C ALA A 81 -11.51 20.62 -9.85
N GLY A 82 -11.26 21.01 -8.60
CA GLY A 82 -10.53 20.19 -7.63
C GLY A 82 -11.22 18.84 -7.38
N ILE A 83 -12.53 18.83 -7.15
CA ILE A 83 -13.33 17.61 -6.99
C ILE A 83 -13.25 16.74 -8.25
N ALA A 84 -13.43 17.33 -9.42
CA ALA A 84 -13.33 16.61 -10.70
C ALA A 84 -11.95 15.97 -10.90
N THR A 85 -10.89 16.69 -10.52
CA THR A 85 -9.51 16.21 -10.59
C THR A 85 -9.29 15.02 -9.65
N ALA A 86 -9.77 15.13 -8.40
CA ALA A 86 -9.71 14.03 -7.43
C ALA A 86 -10.48 12.79 -7.89
N LEU A 87 -11.69 12.97 -8.45
CA LEU A 87 -12.49 11.88 -9.02
C LEU A 87 -11.80 11.23 -10.24
N CYS A 88 -11.15 12.03 -11.07
CA CYS A 88 -10.37 11.52 -12.20
C CYS A 88 -9.21 10.65 -11.70
N ILE A 89 -8.41 11.14 -10.74
CA ILE A 89 -7.32 10.37 -10.13
C ILE A 89 -7.85 9.07 -9.51
N PHE A 90 -8.95 9.14 -8.75
CA PHE A 90 -9.56 7.96 -8.14
C PHE A 90 -10.01 6.94 -9.18
N SER A 91 -10.65 7.40 -10.26
CA SER A 91 -11.07 6.54 -11.38
C SER A 91 -9.87 5.88 -12.06
N LEU A 92 -8.78 6.61 -12.27
CA LEU A 92 -7.54 6.06 -12.83
C LEU A 92 -6.93 5.00 -11.93
N VAL A 93 -6.93 5.20 -10.61
CA VAL A 93 -6.46 4.19 -9.64
C VAL A 93 -7.32 2.93 -9.74
N LEU A 94 -8.65 3.05 -9.74
CA LEU A 94 -9.55 1.91 -9.89
C LEU A 94 -9.34 1.16 -11.21
N LEU A 95 -9.15 1.89 -12.31
CA LEU A 95 -8.86 1.31 -13.61
C LEU A 95 -7.51 0.58 -13.60
N THR A 96 -6.50 1.14 -12.94
CA THR A 96 -5.18 0.52 -12.83
C THR A 96 -5.26 -0.80 -12.06
N ILE A 97 -5.97 -0.82 -10.93
CA ILE A 97 -6.22 -2.03 -10.13
C ILE A 97 -6.98 -3.08 -10.96
N LYS A 98 -8.05 -2.67 -11.67
CA LYS A 98 -8.82 -3.57 -12.53
C LYS A 98 -8.00 -4.14 -13.69
N ARG A 99 -7.05 -3.38 -14.24
CA ARG A 99 -6.15 -3.85 -15.29
C ARG A 99 -5.15 -4.87 -14.76
N ASP A 100 -4.64 -4.70 -13.55
CA ASP A 100 -3.71 -5.65 -12.93
C ASP A 100 -4.38 -7.00 -12.66
N GLY A 101 -5.62 -6.98 -12.15
CA GLY A 101 -6.43 -8.19 -11.95
C GLY A 101 -6.84 -8.91 -13.24
N ARG A 102 -6.71 -8.27 -14.41
CA ARG A 102 -7.01 -8.89 -15.72
C ARG A 102 -5.76 -9.45 -16.42
N ARG A 103 -4.56 -9.19 -15.88
CA ARG A 103 -3.28 -9.69 -16.41
C ARG A 103 -2.73 -10.91 -15.67
N ARG A 104 -3.29 -11.23 -14.50
CA ARG A 104 -3.08 -12.52 -13.81
C ARG A 104 -4.15 -13.51 -14.24
#